data_AF-A0A8S9LBE1-F1
#
_entry.id   AF-A0A8S9LBE1-F1
#
_cell.length_a   1.000
_cell.length_b   1.000
_cell.length_c   1.000
_cell.angle_alpha   90.00
_cell.angle_beta   90.00
_cell.angle_gamma   90.00
#
_symmetry.space_group_name_H-M   'P 1'
#
loop_
_entity.id
_entity.type
_entity.pdbx_description
1 polymer ?
#
loop_
_entity_poly.entity_id
_entity_poly.type
_entity_poly.pdbx_seq_one_letter_code
_entity_poly.pdbx_strand_id
1 'polypeptide(L)'
;MCCVLIFRSEHNITARRKLGFFSCGTGNPIDDCWRCDRNWHKNRKRLADCGIGFGRNAVGGRDGRFYVVTDPTDEDVINPKPGTLRHAVIQDEPLWIVFKRDMVIELKQELIMNSFKTIDGRGANVHIANGACITIQFITNVIIHGLHIHDCKPTGNAMVRSSPSHFGWRTMADGDAVSIFQSSHIWVDHNSLSHCADGLVDAVMGSTAITVSNNHFTHHNEVMLLGHSDSYTKDKLMQVTIAYNHFGEGLVQRMPRCRHGYFHVVNNDYTHWEMYAIGGSADPTINSQGNRYAAPKNPFAKELSKKVIDLKELRKIASQGLPDDAGIRSLVWKLLLGYLSPDRSLWSSELAKKRSQYKQFKEELLMNPSEVTRKMEKSKSGDSNDPKVESPGALSRSEITHEDHPLSLGTTSLWNNFFKDTEVLEQIDRDVMRTHPDMHFFSGDSAVAKSNQDALKNMLTIFAKLNPGIRYVQGMNEILAPIFYILKNDPDKGNAAYAEADAFFCFVELMSGFRDNFCQQLDNSVVGIRYTITRLSMLLKHHDEELWRHLEVTTKINPQFYAFRWITLLLTQEFNFVESLHIWDTLLSDPEGPQVVFNLLPFSFRSEFHSCE
;
A
#
# COMPACT_ATOMS: atom_id res chain seq x y z
N MET A 1 6.75 -24.20 -12.08
CA MET A 1 6.46 -25.53 -11.49
C MET A 1 7.36 -25.70 -10.27
N CYS A 2 6.82 -25.53 -9.06
CA CYS A 2 7.57 -25.77 -7.82
C CYS A 2 6.60 -26.46 -6.86
N CYS A 3 6.73 -27.78 -6.72
CA CYS A 3 6.01 -28.57 -5.73
C CYS A 3 6.58 -28.22 -4.35
N VAL A 4 5.76 -27.62 -3.49
CA VAL A 4 6.06 -27.47 -2.06
C VAL A 4 5.73 -28.81 -1.39
N LEU A 5 6.74 -29.63 -1.12
CA LEU A 5 6.61 -30.81 -0.27
C LEU A 5 6.60 -30.34 1.19
N ILE A 6 5.40 -30.20 1.77
CA ILE A 6 5.23 -30.03 3.22
C ILE A 6 5.28 -31.43 3.85
N PHE A 7 6.44 -31.85 4.35
CA PHE A 7 6.50 -33.00 5.25
C PHE A 7 6.11 -32.55 6.66
N ARG A 8 4.94 -33.02 7.13
CA ARG A 8 4.62 -33.07 8.56
C ARG A 8 5.49 -34.15 9.20
N SER A 9 6.39 -33.75 10.09
CA SER A 9 7.06 -34.64 11.03
C SER A 9 6.78 -34.11 12.43
N GLU A 10 5.80 -34.72 13.10
CA GLU A 10 5.61 -34.60 14.54
C GLU A 10 6.59 -35.54 15.24
N HIS A 11 7.86 -35.14 15.32
CA HIS A 11 8.80 -35.78 16.24
C HIS A 11 9.56 -34.73 17.05
N ASN A 12 9.45 -34.92 18.37
CA ASN A 12 10.14 -34.21 19.42
C ASN A 12 11.66 -34.41 19.25
N ILE A 13 12.38 -33.41 18.73
CA ILE A 13 13.84 -33.46 18.52
C ILE A 13 14.49 -32.25 19.17
N THR A 14 14.61 -32.27 20.50
CA THR A 14 15.55 -31.47 21.29
C THR A 14 16.99 -32.00 21.13
N ALA A 15 17.42 -32.30 19.90
CA ALA A 15 18.79 -32.69 19.60
C ALA A 15 19.34 -31.78 18.51
N ARG A 16 19.83 -30.59 18.93
CA ARG A 16 20.72 -29.76 18.09
C ARG A 16 21.94 -30.62 17.73
N ARG A 17 22.13 -30.88 16.43
CA ARG A 17 23.32 -31.58 15.91
C ARG A 17 24.58 -30.88 16.41
N LYS A 18 25.42 -31.63 17.14
CA LYS A 18 26.79 -31.26 17.51
C LYS A 18 27.62 -31.06 16.23
N LEU A 19 27.63 -29.85 15.70
CA LEU A 19 28.71 -29.36 14.84
C LEU A 19 29.64 -28.56 15.74
N GLY A 20 30.62 -29.25 16.31
CA GLY A 20 31.64 -28.65 17.16
C GLY A 20 32.61 -27.83 16.31
N PHE A 21 32.51 -26.50 16.40
CA PHE A 21 33.61 -25.58 16.10
C PHE A 21 33.46 -24.36 17.04
N PHE A 22 34.28 -24.33 18.08
CA PHE A 22 34.60 -23.20 18.98
C PHE A 22 33.49 -22.17 19.27
N SER A 23 32.50 -22.47 20.13
CA SER A 23 31.53 -21.46 20.58
C SER A 23 31.42 -21.34 22.11
N CYS A 24 31.13 -20.13 22.59
CA CYS A 24 30.52 -19.92 23.92
C CYS A 24 29.03 -20.28 23.94
N GLY A 25 28.55 -21.02 22.92
CA GLY A 25 27.34 -21.83 23.00
C GLY A 25 26.04 -21.17 22.55
N THR A 26 26.06 -19.98 21.94
CA THR A 26 24.80 -19.33 21.51
C THR A 26 24.21 -19.99 20.27
N GLY A 27 25.06 -20.53 19.39
CA GLY A 27 24.67 -21.08 18.09
C GLY A 27 24.60 -20.05 16.98
N ASN A 28 24.99 -18.80 17.27
CA ASN A 28 25.16 -17.72 16.31
C ASN A 28 26.67 -17.50 16.06
N PRO A 29 27.22 -17.90 14.90
CA PRO A 29 28.64 -17.86 14.62
C PRO A 29 29.23 -16.43 14.59
N ILE A 30 28.41 -15.41 14.30
CA ILE A 30 28.86 -14.01 14.33
C ILE A 30 29.16 -13.61 15.78
N ASP A 31 28.17 -13.79 16.67
CA ASP A 31 28.30 -13.44 18.08
C ASP A 31 29.35 -14.31 18.77
N ASP A 32 29.37 -15.61 18.48
CA ASP A 32 30.33 -16.55 19.05
C ASP A 32 31.79 -16.18 18.66
N CYS A 33 32.01 -15.46 17.57
CA CYS A 33 33.36 -15.04 17.15
C CYS A 33 33.96 -13.93 18.04
N TRP A 34 33.14 -12.98 18.54
CA TRP A 34 33.63 -11.83 19.32
C TRP A 34 33.09 -11.74 20.74
N ARG A 35 31.83 -12.13 21.02
CA ARG A 35 31.23 -12.03 22.36
C ARG A 35 31.86 -12.99 23.36
N CYS A 36 32.42 -14.11 22.88
CA CYS A 36 33.13 -15.05 23.74
C CYS A 36 34.45 -14.49 24.29
N ASP A 37 34.97 -13.39 23.72
CA ASP A 37 36.10 -12.67 24.28
C ASP A 37 35.65 -11.83 25.48
N ARG A 38 35.97 -12.30 26.70
CA ARG A 38 35.72 -11.53 27.94
C ARG A 38 36.39 -10.14 27.92
N ASN A 39 37.41 -9.96 27.10
CA ASN A 39 38.13 -8.70 26.90
C ASN A 39 37.75 -8.00 25.58
N TRP A 40 36.56 -8.27 25.01
CA TRP A 40 36.10 -7.61 23.76
C TRP A 40 36.25 -6.08 23.79
N HIS A 41 36.10 -5.45 24.96
CA HIS A 41 36.24 -4.01 25.15
C HIS A 41 37.68 -3.51 24.93
N LYS A 42 38.70 -4.37 25.16
CA LYS A 42 40.10 -4.12 24.81
C LYS A 42 40.40 -4.50 23.35
N ASN A 43 39.64 -5.46 22.82
CA ASN A 43 39.80 -6.01 21.47
C ASN A 43 38.67 -5.57 20.52
N ARG A 44 38.14 -4.34 20.66
CA ARG A 44 36.90 -3.90 19.96
C ARG A 44 36.90 -4.18 18.46
N LYS A 45 38.05 -3.97 17.84
CA LYS A 45 38.28 -4.09 16.41
C LYS A 45 38.21 -5.51 15.87
N ARG A 46 38.38 -6.52 16.74
CA ARG A 46 38.22 -7.94 16.39
C ARG A 46 36.83 -8.24 15.83
N LEU A 47 35.82 -7.42 16.15
CA LEU A 47 34.48 -7.52 15.56
C LEU A 47 34.55 -7.57 14.02
N ALA A 48 35.42 -6.79 13.38
CA ALA A 48 35.52 -6.71 11.92
C ALA A 48 35.96 -8.04 11.26
N ASP A 49 36.54 -8.96 12.02
CA ASP A 49 36.93 -10.28 11.51
C ASP A 49 35.81 -11.33 11.67
N CYS A 50 34.66 -10.95 12.26
CA CYS A 50 33.54 -11.84 12.57
C CYS A 50 32.38 -11.75 11.58
N GLY A 51 32.50 -10.89 10.56
CA GLY A 51 31.50 -10.78 9.50
C GLY A 51 31.35 -12.10 8.73
N ILE A 52 30.11 -12.48 8.40
CA ILE A 52 29.80 -13.64 7.56
C ILE A 52 28.96 -13.22 6.35
N GLY A 53 28.63 -14.18 5.47
CA GLY A 53 27.78 -13.92 4.32
C GLY A 53 28.50 -13.17 3.21
N PHE A 54 27.74 -12.38 2.44
CA PHE A 54 28.28 -11.57 1.34
C PHE A 54 29.02 -10.33 1.82
N GLY A 55 28.64 -9.74 2.96
CA GLY A 55 29.31 -8.61 3.60
C GLY A 55 30.51 -8.99 4.49
N ARG A 56 30.93 -10.26 4.52
CA ARG A 56 32.02 -10.76 5.39
C ARG A 56 33.35 -10.01 5.28
N ASN A 57 33.59 -9.37 4.14
CA ASN A 57 34.82 -8.64 3.85
C ASN A 57 34.73 -7.15 4.23
N ALA A 58 33.63 -6.69 4.84
CA ALA A 58 33.50 -5.32 5.33
C ALA A 58 34.43 -5.12 6.54
N VAL A 59 35.61 -4.52 6.31
CA VAL A 59 36.60 -4.29 7.39
C VAL A 59 36.32 -3.03 8.20
N GLY A 60 35.43 -2.16 7.72
CA GLY A 60 35.11 -0.88 8.36
C GLY A 60 36.37 -0.04 8.61
N GLY A 61 36.48 0.51 9.82
CA GLY A 61 37.64 1.28 10.27
C GLY A 61 38.69 0.49 11.06
N ARG A 62 38.75 -0.85 10.92
CA ARG A 62 39.63 -1.74 11.71
C ARG A 62 41.08 -1.25 11.76
N ASP A 63 41.62 -0.88 10.61
CA ASP A 63 43.03 -0.52 10.45
C ASP A 63 43.30 0.97 10.73
N GLY A 64 42.26 1.70 11.15
CA GLY A 64 42.30 3.11 11.50
C GLY A 64 42.64 3.40 12.96
N ARG A 65 42.58 4.66 13.37
CA ARG A 65 42.61 5.02 14.80
C ARG A 65 41.20 5.04 15.40
N PHE A 66 41.11 5.02 16.72
CA PHE A 66 39.83 5.30 17.38
C PHE A 66 39.47 6.78 17.25
N TYR A 67 38.20 7.06 17.00
CA TYR A 67 37.60 8.39 17.12
C TYR A 67 36.51 8.32 18.19
N VAL A 68 36.60 9.18 19.21
CA VAL A 68 35.62 9.20 20.30
C VAL A 68 34.66 10.36 20.09
N VAL A 69 33.40 10.07 19.82
CA VAL A 69 32.32 11.06 19.79
C VAL A 69 32.05 11.51 21.21
N THR A 70 32.13 12.82 21.43
CA THR A 70 31.95 13.47 22.73
C THR A 70 30.83 14.51 22.72
N ASP A 71 30.45 14.96 21.53
CA ASP A 71 29.44 15.98 21.28
C ASP A 71 28.34 15.39 20.38
N PRO A 72 27.07 15.31 20.85
CA PRO A 72 25.97 14.76 20.07
C PRO A 72 25.34 15.75 19.10
N THR A 73 25.81 17.00 19.04
CA THR A 73 25.21 18.04 18.20
C THR A 73 25.54 17.88 16.72
N ASP A 74 24.65 18.42 15.87
CA ASP A 74 24.77 18.42 14.41
C ASP A 74 24.39 19.79 13.80
N GLU A 75 24.73 20.88 14.50
CA GLU A 75 24.28 22.24 14.15
C GLU A 75 24.85 22.76 12.82
N ASP A 76 26.12 22.43 12.51
CA ASP A 76 26.76 22.82 11.25
C ASP A 76 27.08 21.58 10.40
N VAL A 77 26.19 21.29 9.46
CA VAL A 77 26.30 20.16 8.53
C VAL A 77 27.35 20.38 7.44
N ILE A 78 27.80 21.62 7.25
CA ILE A 78 28.84 21.99 6.28
C ILE A 78 30.19 22.02 6.97
N ASN A 79 30.33 22.45 8.21
CA ASN A 79 31.61 22.47 8.93
C ASN A 79 31.46 21.81 10.31
N PRO A 80 31.28 20.48 10.33
CA PRO A 80 31.03 19.77 11.58
C PRO A 80 32.25 19.88 12.52
N LYS A 81 31.99 20.10 13.81
CA LYS A 81 33.04 20.29 14.81
C LYS A 81 33.74 18.97 15.14
N PRO A 82 35.07 18.95 15.35
CA PRO A 82 35.74 17.81 15.96
C PRO A 82 35.08 17.43 17.30
N GLY A 83 34.88 16.14 17.51
CA GLY A 83 34.12 15.58 18.64
C GLY A 83 32.70 15.14 18.27
N THR A 84 32.16 15.58 17.13
CA THR A 84 30.83 15.17 16.62
C THR A 84 30.89 13.91 15.76
N LEU A 85 29.76 13.21 15.64
CA LEU A 85 29.64 12.05 14.75
C LEU A 85 29.84 12.44 13.27
N ARG A 86 29.25 13.56 12.82
CA ARG A 86 29.39 14.03 11.43
C ARG A 86 30.84 14.31 11.07
N HIS A 87 31.60 14.96 11.95
CA HIS A 87 33.02 15.16 11.69
C HIS A 87 33.75 13.83 11.58
N ALA A 88 33.46 12.84 12.43
CA ALA A 88 34.13 11.55 12.42
C ALA A 88 33.93 10.79 11.10
N VAL A 89 32.70 10.70 10.62
CA VAL A 89 32.37 9.82 9.49
C VAL A 89 32.85 10.33 8.14
N ILE A 90 33.09 11.64 8.00
CA ILE A 90 33.55 12.23 6.74
C ILE A 90 35.06 12.17 6.55
N GLN A 91 35.85 11.81 7.57
CA GLN A 91 37.32 11.84 7.45
C GLN A 91 37.84 10.88 6.38
N ASP A 92 38.96 11.21 5.75
CA ASP A 92 39.55 10.38 4.69
C ASP A 92 40.22 9.12 5.26
N GLU A 93 40.83 9.21 6.44
CA GLU A 93 41.46 8.04 7.05
C GLU A 93 40.43 7.01 7.56
N PRO A 94 40.79 5.72 7.62
CA PRO A 94 39.97 4.73 8.31
C PRO A 94 39.76 5.13 9.78
N LEU A 95 38.53 5.01 10.28
CA LEU A 95 38.21 5.34 11.68
C LEU A 95 37.27 4.33 12.33
N TRP A 96 37.66 3.89 13.53
CA TRP A 96 36.79 3.14 14.43
C TRP A 96 36.13 4.12 15.41
N ILE A 97 34.88 4.46 15.14
CA ILE A 97 34.14 5.51 15.83
C ILE A 97 33.40 4.89 17.01
N VAL A 98 33.65 5.41 18.21
CA VAL A 98 33.03 5.00 19.48
C VAL A 98 32.45 6.20 20.20
N PHE A 99 31.66 5.96 21.24
CA PHE A 99 30.92 7.00 21.94
C PHE A 99 31.38 7.09 23.40
N LYS A 100 31.62 8.32 23.89
CA LYS A 100 32.12 8.56 25.26
C LYS A 100 31.10 8.21 26.35
N ARG A 101 29.82 8.37 26.04
CA ARG A 101 28.67 8.21 26.93
C ARG A 101 27.42 7.98 26.09
N ASP A 102 26.34 7.61 26.76
CA ASP A 102 25.00 7.57 26.19
C ASP A 102 24.65 8.91 25.55
N MET A 103 24.03 8.87 24.37
CA MET A 103 23.65 10.07 23.65
C MET A 103 22.51 9.84 22.67
N VAL A 104 21.71 10.88 22.48
CA VAL A 104 20.73 10.99 21.40
C VAL A 104 21.26 12.03 20.41
N ILE A 105 21.47 11.61 19.17
CA ILE A 105 21.99 12.43 18.07
C ILE A 105 20.85 12.72 17.12
N GLU A 106 20.41 13.98 17.10
CA GLU A 106 19.43 14.47 16.13
C GLU A 106 20.18 15.07 14.93
N LEU A 107 20.28 14.31 13.85
CA LEU A 107 20.95 14.78 12.64
C LEU A 107 20.06 15.77 11.90
N LYS A 108 20.61 16.93 11.51
CA LYS A 108 19.85 17.97 10.79
C LYS A 108 19.69 17.65 9.31
N GLN A 109 20.59 16.85 8.75
CA GLN A 109 20.62 16.39 7.36
C GLN A 109 21.20 14.98 7.30
N GLU A 110 21.02 14.26 6.19
CA GLU A 110 21.58 12.91 5.99
C GLU A 110 23.05 12.81 6.46
N LEU A 111 23.38 11.78 7.23
CA LEU A 111 24.75 11.50 7.66
C LEU A 111 25.48 10.75 6.55
N ILE A 112 25.97 11.53 5.58
CA ILE A 112 26.83 11.05 4.50
C ILE A 112 28.23 10.79 5.07
N MET A 113 28.83 9.66 4.70
CA MET A 113 30.13 9.23 5.20
C MET A 113 31.10 8.84 4.11
N ASN A 114 32.37 8.74 4.46
CA ASN A 114 33.44 8.23 3.60
C ASN A 114 33.63 6.71 3.82
N SER A 115 34.42 6.07 2.96
CA SER A 115 34.78 4.65 3.08
C SER A 115 35.58 4.35 4.35
N PHE A 116 35.66 3.08 4.72
CA PHE A 116 36.48 2.58 5.85
C PHE A 116 36.08 3.14 7.21
N LYS A 117 34.79 3.08 7.52
CA LYS A 117 34.23 3.57 8.79
C LYS A 117 33.55 2.45 9.55
N THR A 118 33.80 2.40 10.86
CA THR A 118 32.99 1.61 11.78
C THR A 118 32.32 2.56 12.75
N ILE A 119 31.00 2.53 12.84
CA ILE A 119 30.25 3.19 13.92
C ILE A 119 29.89 2.09 14.93
N ASP A 120 30.53 2.11 16.10
CA ASP A 120 30.44 1.09 17.14
C ASP A 120 29.80 1.67 18.41
N GLY A 121 28.50 1.42 18.58
CA GLY A 121 27.72 1.84 19.75
C GLY A 121 28.00 1.05 21.03
N ARG A 122 28.76 -0.07 20.99
CA ARG A 122 28.95 -0.91 22.18
C ARG A 122 29.54 -0.13 23.36
N GLY A 123 28.93 -0.29 24.52
CA GLY A 123 29.36 0.36 25.76
C GLY A 123 28.74 1.74 26.01
N ALA A 124 27.86 2.20 25.13
CA ALA A 124 27.00 3.36 25.34
C ALA A 124 25.62 3.08 24.74
N ASN A 125 24.58 3.71 25.27
CA ASN A 125 23.26 3.72 24.64
C ASN A 125 23.16 4.89 23.66
N VAL A 126 23.29 4.59 22.36
CA VAL A 126 23.40 5.60 21.30
C VAL A 126 22.18 5.54 20.40
N HIS A 127 21.44 6.64 20.39
CA HIS A 127 20.26 6.82 19.55
C HIS A 127 20.58 7.80 18.42
N ILE A 128 20.28 7.43 17.17
CA ILE A 128 20.18 8.36 16.03
C ILE A 128 18.69 8.50 15.74
N ALA A 129 18.12 9.66 16.06
CA ALA A 129 16.66 9.81 16.05
C ALA A 129 16.15 11.22 15.84
N ASN A 130 14.86 11.33 15.53
CA ASN A 130 14.06 12.56 15.41
C ASN A 130 14.40 13.51 14.26
N GLY A 131 15.44 13.21 13.49
CA GLY A 131 15.91 13.99 12.35
C GLY A 131 16.26 13.09 11.17
N ALA A 132 17.30 13.46 10.44
CA ALA A 132 17.86 12.61 9.38
C ALA A 132 18.56 11.37 9.96
N CYS A 133 18.96 10.44 9.09
CA CYS A 133 19.63 9.21 9.47
C CYS A 133 20.81 8.89 8.51
N ILE A 134 21.19 7.61 8.39
CA ILE A 134 22.49 7.20 7.81
C ILE A 134 22.38 7.02 6.29
N THR A 135 23.32 7.62 5.55
CA THR A 135 23.42 7.46 4.09
C THR A 135 24.81 6.98 3.67
N ILE A 136 24.89 5.76 3.14
CA ILE A 136 26.09 5.09 2.63
C ILE A 136 26.02 5.13 1.10
N GLN A 137 26.68 6.11 0.49
CA GLN A 137 26.54 6.37 -0.94
C GLN A 137 27.91 6.43 -1.65
N PHE A 138 28.08 5.65 -2.72
CA PHE A 138 29.30 5.57 -3.53
C PHE A 138 30.57 5.21 -2.75
N ILE A 139 30.45 4.42 -1.68
CA ILE A 139 31.56 4.08 -0.78
C ILE A 139 31.66 2.57 -0.52
N THR A 140 32.72 2.17 0.18
CA THR A 140 32.95 0.78 0.55
C THR A 140 33.50 0.63 1.97
N ASN A 141 33.40 -0.60 2.51
CA ASN A 141 33.96 -0.97 3.81
C ASN A 141 33.36 -0.14 4.95
N VAL A 142 32.07 -0.34 5.21
CA VAL A 142 31.36 0.31 6.33
C VAL A 142 30.76 -0.74 7.25
N ILE A 143 30.92 -0.55 8.56
CA ILE A 143 30.25 -1.34 9.60
C ILE A 143 29.40 -0.40 10.44
N ILE A 144 28.10 -0.68 10.56
CA ILE A 144 27.16 0.01 11.45
C ILE A 144 26.74 -0.97 12.53
N HIS A 145 27.17 -0.74 13.77
CA HIS A 145 27.03 -1.73 14.83
C HIS A 145 26.55 -1.16 16.17
N GLY A 146 25.52 -1.79 16.75
CA GLY A 146 25.11 -1.54 18.14
C GLY A 146 24.39 -0.20 18.36
N LEU A 147 23.65 0.31 17.38
CA LEU A 147 22.92 1.58 17.46
C LEU A 147 21.41 1.38 17.62
N HIS A 148 20.75 2.36 18.22
CA HIS A 148 19.29 2.53 18.14
C HIS A 148 18.98 3.59 17.09
N ILE A 149 18.30 3.24 15.99
CA ILE A 149 18.00 4.15 14.89
C ILE A 149 16.48 4.19 14.70
N HIS A 150 15.84 5.33 14.98
CA HIS A 150 14.39 5.41 14.95
C HIS A 150 13.87 6.84 14.76
N ASP A 151 12.60 7.01 14.41
CA ASP A 151 12.00 8.35 14.20
C ASP A 151 12.75 9.19 13.16
N CYS A 152 13.32 8.52 12.14
CA CYS A 152 13.98 9.18 11.02
C CYS A 152 12.95 9.93 10.15
N LYS A 153 13.28 11.15 9.74
CA LYS A 153 12.39 12.06 9.01
C LYS A 153 13.00 12.46 7.67
N PRO A 154 12.16 12.80 6.67
CA PRO A 154 12.63 13.39 5.43
C PRO A 154 13.36 14.71 5.72
N THR A 155 14.58 14.82 5.21
CA THR A 155 15.41 16.04 5.32
C THR A 155 16.13 16.25 4.00
N GLY A 156 16.47 17.50 3.68
CA GLY A 156 17.19 17.81 2.45
C GLY A 156 17.10 19.29 2.11
N ASN A 157 17.28 19.58 0.83
CA ASN A 157 17.37 20.94 0.28
C ASN A 157 18.42 21.79 1.00
N ALA A 158 19.59 21.18 1.23
CA ALA A 158 20.68 21.75 1.96
C ALA A 158 22.03 21.35 1.35
N MET A 159 23.05 22.17 1.61
CA MET A 159 24.43 21.78 1.36
C MET A 159 24.90 20.86 2.49
N VAL A 160 25.44 19.70 2.15
CA VAL A 160 25.90 18.70 3.12
C VAL A 160 27.34 18.30 2.81
N ARG A 161 28.20 18.28 3.83
CA ARG A 161 29.58 17.80 3.68
C ARG A 161 29.64 16.27 3.64
N SER A 162 30.39 15.73 2.68
CA SER A 162 30.59 14.29 2.50
C SER A 162 32.05 13.83 2.69
N SER A 163 33.01 14.75 2.59
CA SER A 163 34.44 14.52 2.87
C SER A 163 35.09 15.81 3.40
N PRO A 164 36.35 15.79 3.86
CA PRO A 164 37.02 17.01 4.34
C PRO A 164 37.15 18.06 3.24
N SER A 165 37.22 17.63 1.98
CA SER A 165 37.38 18.48 0.79
C SER A 165 36.10 18.73 -0.01
N HIS A 166 35.01 18.01 0.26
CA HIS A 166 33.79 18.07 -0.56
C HIS A 166 32.51 18.23 0.26
N PHE A 167 31.67 19.18 -0.18
CA PHE A 167 30.27 19.32 0.22
C PHE A 167 29.43 19.63 -1.02
N GLY A 168 28.18 19.16 -1.05
CA GLY A 168 27.32 19.27 -2.22
C GLY A 168 25.86 19.48 -1.86
N TRP A 169 25.06 19.91 -2.84
CA TRP A 169 23.63 20.09 -2.66
C TRP A 169 22.92 18.73 -2.57
N ARG A 170 22.07 18.57 -1.56
CA ARG A 170 21.24 17.38 -1.35
C ARG A 170 19.78 17.74 -1.52
N THR A 171 19.08 16.98 -2.35
CA THR A 171 17.61 17.04 -2.47
C THR A 171 16.96 16.38 -1.25
N MET A 172 15.63 16.40 -1.20
CA MET A 172 14.88 15.69 -0.16
C MET A 172 15.24 14.21 -0.15
N ALA A 173 15.65 13.69 1.00
CA ALA A 173 15.80 12.28 1.28
C ALA A 173 14.51 11.72 1.88
N ASP A 174 14.25 10.44 1.67
CA ASP A 174 12.98 9.80 2.02
C ASP A 174 12.81 9.57 3.54
N GLY A 175 13.93 9.48 4.26
CA GLY A 175 13.94 9.29 5.71
C GLY A 175 14.16 7.84 6.15
N ASP A 176 14.96 7.08 5.40
CA ASP A 176 15.41 5.73 5.76
C ASP A 176 16.32 5.73 6.99
N ALA A 177 16.29 4.66 7.77
CA ALA A 177 17.23 4.50 8.89
C ALA A 177 18.68 4.30 8.40
N VAL A 178 18.88 3.41 7.41
CA VAL A 178 20.15 3.16 6.74
C VAL A 178 19.92 3.01 5.24
N SER A 179 20.29 4.03 4.46
CA SER A 179 20.21 4.02 3.00
C SER A 179 21.57 3.65 2.37
N ILE A 180 21.60 2.61 1.54
CA ILE A 180 22.80 2.08 0.88
C ILE A 180 22.65 2.23 -0.64
N PHE A 181 23.45 3.10 -1.23
CA PHE A 181 23.34 3.47 -2.63
C PHE A 181 24.68 3.26 -3.35
N GLN A 182 24.68 2.44 -4.40
CA GLN A 182 25.84 2.12 -5.22
C GLN A 182 27.12 1.87 -4.38
N SER A 183 26.99 1.07 -3.33
CA SER A 183 28.05 0.83 -2.34
C SER A 183 28.32 -0.66 -2.15
N SER A 184 29.50 -1.01 -1.61
CA SER A 184 29.84 -2.42 -1.41
C SER A 184 30.63 -2.71 -0.15
N HIS A 185 30.60 -3.97 0.32
CA HIS A 185 31.29 -4.38 1.55
C HIS A 185 30.72 -3.63 2.77
N ILE A 186 29.43 -3.82 2.99
CA ILE A 186 28.66 -3.15 4.05
C ILE A 186 28.15 -4.19 5.04
N TRP A 187 28.24 -3.88 6.33
CA TRP A 187 27.74 -4.73 7.40
C TRP A 187 26.91 -3.93 8.41
N VAL A 188 25.61 -4.23 8.47
CA VAL A 188 24.65 -3.63 9.42
C VAL A 188 24.34 -4.68 10.48
N ASP A 189 24.86 -4.50 11.69
CA ASP A 189 24.88 -5.53 12.73
C ASP A 189 24.40 -5.07 14.12
N HIS A 190 23.59 -5.85 14.83
CA HIS A 190 23.20 -5.55 16.23
C HIS A 190 22.53 -4.17 16.44
N ASN A 191 21.85 -3.64 15.43
CA ASN A 191 21.12 -2.38 15.57
C ASN A 191 19.65 -2.65 15.92
N SER A 192 19.03 -1.71 16.64
CA SER A 192 17.57 -1.67 16.85
C SER A 192 16.96 -0.60 15.95
N LEU A 193 16.06 -0.99 15.04
CA LEU A 193 15.50 -0.09 14.02
C LEU A 193 13.96 -0.08 14.06
N SER A 194 13.34 1.11 14.06
CA SER A 194 11.87 1.26 14.13
C SER A 194 11.39 2.66 13.75
N HIS A 195 10.10 2.82 13.42
CA HIS A 195 9.42 4.13 13.32
C HIS A 195 10.09 5.16 12.39
N CYS A 196 10.63 4.75 11.24
CA CYS A 196 11.19 5.68 10.26
C CYS A 196 10.10 6.19 9.30
N ALA A 197 10.38 7.25 8.54
CA ALA A 197 9.41 7.82 7.60
C ALA A 197 9.19 6.96 6.35
N ASP A 198 10.25 6.30 5.85
CA ASP A 198 10.21 5.42 4.67
C ASP A 198 10.74 4.01 4.98
N GLY A 199 11.97 3.65 4.61
CA GLY A 199 12.60 2.34 4.88
C GLY A 199 13.33 2.24 6.24
N LEU A 200 13.62 1.02 6.71
CA LEU A 200 14.64 0.82 7.77
C LEU A 200 16.01 0.56 7.17
N VAL A 201 16.14 -0.42 6.27
CA VAL A 201 17.41 -0.71 5.60
C VAL A 201 17.17 -0.90 4.11
N ASP A 202 17.64 0.05 3.32
CA ASP A 202 17.42 0.05 1.88
C ASP A 202 18.75 -0.05 1.13
N ALA A 203 18.82 -0.95 0.15
CA ALA A 203 19.99 -1.13 -0.69
C ALA A 203 19.61 -1.12 -2.17
N VAL A 204 20.17 -0.17 -2.92
CA VAL A 204 19.75 0.12 -4.30
C VAL A 204 20.93 0.44 -5.20
N MET A 205 20.67 0.54 -6.51
CA MET A 205 21.58 1.11 -7.51
C MET A 205 22.92 0.37 -7.63
N GLY A 206 22.86 -0.96 -7.72
CA GLY A 206 24.03 -1.82 -7.89
C GLY A 206 24.82 -2.06 -6.59
N SER A 207 24.25 -1.74 -5.43
CA SER A 207 24.86 -2.08 -4.15
C SER A 207 25.00 -3.60 -3.99
N THR A 208 26.11 -4.08 -3.42
CA THR A 208 26.39 -5.52 -3.32
C THR A 208 27.38 -5.85 -2.20
N ALA A 209 27.63 -7.12 -1.92
CA ALA A 209 28.48 -7.56 -0.81
C ALA A 209 28.01 -6.97 0.54
N ILE A 210 26.74 -7.21 0.88
CA ILE A 210 26.10 -6.69 2.09
C ILE A 210 25.73 -7.83 3.02
N THR A 211 25.92 -7.62 4.33
CA THR A 211 25.33 -8.46 5.37
C THR A 211 24.50 -7.60 6.32
N VAL A 212 23.27 -8.02 6.58
CA VAL A 212 22.37 -7.44 7.59
C VAL A 212 22.12 -8.52 8.64
N SER A 213 22.70 -8.37 9.82
CA SER A 213 22.66 -9.42 10.85
C SER A 213 22.36 -8.98 12.26
N ASN A 214 21.78 -9.85 13.07
CA ASN A 214 21.55 -9.61 14.50
C ASN A 214 20.77 -8.32 14.83
N ASN A 215 20.08 -7.73 13.86
CA ASN A 215 19.33 -6.52 14.10
C ASN A 215 17.94 -6.87 14.65
N HIS A 216 17.37 -5.92 15.38
CA HIS A 216 16.01 -5.99 15.88
C HIS A 216 15.15 -4.94 15.15
N PHE A 217 14.18 -5.41 14.37
CA PHE A 217 13.26 -4.57 13.60
C PHE A 217 11.88 -4.61 14.25
N THR A 218 11.27 -3.45 14.50
CA THR A 218 9.90 -3.35 15.07
C THR A 218 9.16 -2.11 14.58
N HIS A 219 7.84 -2.10 14.74
CA HIS A 219 6.97 -0.93 14.55
C HIS A 219 7.25 -0.14 13.28
N HIS A 220 7.10 -0.79 12.13
CA HIS A 220 7.44 -0.20 10.84
C HIS A 220 6.74 -0.91 9.68
N ASN A 221 6.27 -0.14 8.69
CA ASN A 221 5.57 -0.71 7.54
C ASN A 221 6.55 -1.33 6.53
N GLU A 222 7.44 -0.51 5.97
CA GLU A 222 8.32 -0.87 4.86
C GLU A 222 9.74 -1.17 5.36
N VAL A 223 9.99 -2.42 5.79
CA VAL A 223 11.20 -2.73 6.58
C VAL A 223 12.50 -2.66 5.77
N MET A 224 12.62 -3.44 4.69
CA MET A 224 13.89 -3.60 3.98
C MET A 224 13.66 -3.79 2.48
N LEU A 225 14.07 -2.80 1.67
CA LEU A 225 14.02 -2.85 0.23
C LEU A 225 15.40 -3.15 -0.37
N LEU A 226 15.50 -4.22 -1.16
CA LEU A 226 16.73 -4.63 -1.83
C LEU A 226 16.52 -4.62 -3.35
N GLY A 227 16.91 -3.51 -3.97
CA GLY A 227 16.66 -3.17 -5.38
C GLY A 227 15.38 -2.35 -5.56
N HIS A 228 15.47 -1.20 -6.22
CA HIS A 228 14.40 -0.18 -6.25
C HIS A 228 13.44 -0.28 -7.44
N SER A 229 13.89 -0.80 -8.58
CA SER A 229 13.13 -0.79 -9.83
C SER A 229 13.20 -2.12 -10.59
N ASP A 230 12.04 -2.55 -11.09
CA ASP A 230 11.93 -3.75 -11.94
C ASP A 230 12.70 -3.59 -13.26
N SER A 231 12.96 -2.36 -13.72
CA SER A 231 13.72 -2.07 -14.94
C SER A 231 15.23 -1.90 -14.73
N TYR A 232 15.70 -1.79 -13.47
CA TYR A 232 17.11 -1.51 -13.18
C TYR A 232 17.96 -2.80 -13.11
N THR A 233 18.37 -3.29 -14.27
CA THR A 233 19.03 -4.60 -14.42
C THR A 233 20.42 -4.71 -13.81
N LYS A 234 21.08 -3.60 -13.45
CA LYS A 234 22.38 -3.63 -12.74
C LYS A 234 22.26 -4.25 -11.35
N ASP A 235 21.05 -4.24 -10.75
CA ASP A 235 20.80 -4.89 -9.45
C ASP A 235 20.90 -6.44 -9.53
N LYS A 236 21.04 -7.05 -10.71
CA LYS A 236 21.35 -8.49 -10.85
C LYS A 236 22.65 -8.91 -10.17
N LEU A 237 23.59 -7.96 -10.00
CA LEU A 237 24.86 -8.19 -9.30
C LEU A 237 24.75 -8.05 -7.78
N MET A 238 23.59 -7.62 -7.27
CA MET A 238 23.36 -7.44 -5.84
C MET A 238 23.42 -8.79 -5.14
N GLN A 239 24.22 -8.86 -4.07
CA GLN A 239 24.32 -10.02 -3.20
C GLN A 239 24.20 -9.57 -1.74
N VAL A 240 23.17 -10.04 -1.06
CA VAL A 240 22.88 -9.66 0.34
C VAL A 240 22.60 -10.89 1.19
N THR A 241 23.23 -10.95 2.37
CA THR A 241 22.92 -11.93 3.40
C THR A 241 22.09 -11.27 4.49
N ILE A 242 20.93 -11.84 4.81
CA ILE A 242 20.04 -11.41 5.89
C ILE A 242 20.04 -12.54 6.90
N ALA A 243 20.70 -12.36 8.04
CA ALA A 243 20.95 -13.47 8.98
C ALA A 243 20.76 -13.13 10.46
N TYR A 244 20.13 -14.02 11.22
CA TYR A 244 19.99 -13.88 12.68
C TYR A 244 19.26 -12.60 13.15
N ASN A 245 18.50 -11.95 12.27
CA ASN A 245 17.70 -10.80 12.65
C ASN A 245 16.43 -11.25 13.37
N HIS A 246 15.94 -10.40 14.27
CA HIS A 246 14.61 -10.53 14.86
C HIS A 246 13.66 -9.53 14.21
N PHE A 247 12.65 -10.06 13.50
CA PHE A 247 11.54 -9.29 12.93
C PHE A 247 10.37 -9.38 13.92
N GLY A 248 10.27 -8.33 14.74
CA GLY A 248 9.43 -8.25 15.92
C GLY A 248 8.08 -7.59 15.68
N GLU A 249 7.45 -7.14 16.76
CA GLU A 249 6.11 -6.54 16.81
C GLU A 249 5.95 -5.32 15.89
N GLY A 250 4.73 -5.10 15.40
CA GLY A 250 4.35 -3.90 14.66
C GLY A 250 4.94 -3.80 13.25
N LEU A 251 5.44 -4.90 12.68
CA LEU A 251 5.91 -4.95 11.31
C LEU A 251 4.79 -5.30 10.33
N VAL A 252 4.79 -4.67 9.15
CA VAL A 252 3.77 -4.93 8.11
C VAL A 252 4.33 -5.80 6.99
N GLN A 253 5.44 -5.39 6.36
CA GLN A 253 5.97 -6.03 5.15
C GLN A 253 7.47 -5.79 4.88
N ARG A 254 7.97 -6.38 3.78
CA ARG A 254 9.33 -6.19 3.21
C ARG A 254 10.47 -6.67 4.11
N MET A 255 10.48 -7.92 4.53
CA MET A 255 11.50 -8.51 5.42
C MET A 255 12.30 -9.67 4.79
N PRO A 256 12.97 -9.53 3.63
CA PRO A 256 13.06 -8.35 2.77
C PRO A 256 12.05 -8.33 1.62
N ARG A 257 12.01 -7.23 0.87
CA ARG A 257 11.48 -7.18 -0.50
C ARG A 257 12.62 -7.05 -1.52
N CYS A 258 12.78 -8.08 -2.34
CA CYS A 258 13.93 -8.26 -3.23
C CYS A 258 13.62 -8.02 -4.71
N ARG A 259 14.61 -7.53 -5.47
CA ARG A 259 14.58 -7.49 -6.94
C ARG A 259 15.91 -7.91 -7.55
N HIS A 260 15.85 -8.65 -8.67
CA HIS A 260 16.97 -9.10 -9.52
C HIS A 260 18.06 -9.96 -8.87
N GLY A 261 18.71 -9.50 -7.81
CA GLY A 261 19.93 -10.07 -7.24
C GLY A 261 19.76 -11.42 -6.53
N TYR A 262 20.80 -11.79 -5.78
CA TYR A 262 20.83 -13.00 -4.97
C TYR A 262 20.77 -12.67 -3.46
N PHE A 263 19.82 -13.28 -2.77
CA PHE A 263 19.50 -12.99 -1.38
C PHE A 263 19.53 -14.27 -0.56
N HIS A 264 20.45 -14.35 0.40
CA HIS A 264 20.49 -15.45 1.36
C HIS A 264 19.83 -15.04 2.66
N VAL A 265 18.62 -15.53 2.90
CA VAL A 265 17.83 -15.23 4.10
C VAL A 265 17.94 -16.43 5.03
N VAL A 266 18.71 -16.32 6.11
CA VAL A 266 19.10 -17.48 6.92
C VAL A 266 18.97 -17.27 8.43
N ASN A 267 18.34 -18.21 9.13
CA ASN A 267 18.23 -18.22 10.61
C ASN A 267 17.65 -16.91 11.23
N ASN A 268 16.77 -16.21 10.52
CA ASN A 268 16.03 -15.08 11.07
C ASN A 268 14.79 -15.59 11.83
N ASP A 269 14.37 -14.84 12.85
CA ASP A 269 13.15 -15.11 13.61
C ASP A 269 12.09 -14.07 13.28
N TYR A 270 11.05 -14.52 12.57
CA TYR A 270 9.89 -13.72 12.21
C TYR A 270 8.76 -14.00 13.18
N THR A 271 8.38 -13.00 13.97
CA THR A 271 7.33 -13.17 14.97
C THR A 271 6.06 -12.39 14.68
N HIS A 272 6.15 -11.28 13.95
CA HIS A 272 5.00 -10.51 13.48
C HIS A 272 5.25 -9.98 12.07
N TRP A 273 4.20 -10.00 11.25
CA TRP A 273 4.08 -9.29 9.98
C TRP A 273 2.59 -9.17 9.64
N GLU A 274 2.10 -8.05 9.15
CA GLU A 274 0.66 -7.94 8.83
C GLU A 274 0.32 -8.39 7.40
N MET A 275 1.19 -8.12 6.43
CA MET A 275 0.93 -8.44 5.02
C MET A 275 1.76 -9.64 4.51
N TYR A 276 3.09 -9.55 4.57
CA TYR A 276 3.99 -10.65 4.20
C TYR A 276 5.38 -10.48 4.81
N ALA A 277 6.06 -11.60 5.08
CA ALA A 277 7.45 -11.58 5.53
C ALA A 277 8.41 -11.31 4.36
N ILE A 278 8.62 -12.30 3.50
CA ILE A 278 9.57 -12.23 2.38
C ILE A 278 8.81 -12.06 1.06
N GLY A 279 9.24 -11.10 0.23
CA GLY A 279 8.65 -10.86 -1.08
C GLY A 279 9.67 -10.46 -2.13
N GLY A 280 9.24 -10.38 -3.39
CA GLY A 280 10.10 -9.88 -4.46
C GLY A 280 9.41 -9.76 -5.83
N SER A 281 10.02 -9.00 -6.72
CA SER A 281 9.61 -8.80 -8.12
C SER A 281 10.84 -8.76 -9.04
N ALA A 282 10.65 -8.91 -10.35
CA ALA A 282 11.75 -8.92 -11.33
C ALA A 282 12.83 -9.99 -11.09
N ASP A 283 12.38 -11.25 -10.95
CA ASP A 283 13.23 -12.46 -10.91
C ASP A 283 14.38 -12.46 -9.88
N PRO A 284 14.13 -12.15 -8.59
CA PRO A 284 15.15 -12.25 -7.55
C PRO A 284 15.40 -13.73 -7.20
N THR A 285 16.65 -14.08 -6.91
CA THR A 285 16.97 -15.39 -6.33
C THR A 285 16.97 -15.29 -4.82
N ILE A 286 15.95 -15.86 -4.16
CA ILE A 286 15.83 -15.86 -2.69
C ILE A 286 16.07 -17.27 -2.15
N ASN A 287 17.18 -17.46 -1.43
CA ASN A 287 17.50 -18.70 -0.72
C ASN A 287 17.13 -18.55 0.76
N SER A 288 15.98 -19.10 1.15
CA SER A 288 15.47 -19.08 2.54
C SER A 288 15.82 -20.37 3.28
N GLN A 289 16.62 -20.28 4.36
CA GLN A 289 17.13 -21.45 5.08
C GLN A 289 17.07 -21.26 6.61
N GLY A 290 16.49 -22.21 7.34
CA GLY A 290 16.52 -22.21 8.81
C GLY A 290 15.80 -21.03 9.49
N ASN A 291 15.02 -20.24 8.74
CA ASN A 291 14.21 -19.16 9.31
C ASN A 291 13.04 -19.74 10.12
N ARG A 292 12.69 -19.09 11.23
CA ARG A 292 11.51 -19.40 12.03
C ARG A 292 10.41 -18.39 11.72
N TYR A 293 9.20 -18.89 11.44
CA TYR A 293 8.03 -18.08 11.14
C TYR A 293 6.94 -18.39 12.16
N ALA A 294 6.63 -17.45 13.06
CA ALA A 294 5.42 -17.47 13.84
C ALA A 294 4.36 -16.67 13.08
N ALA A 295 3.55 -17.37 12.27
CA ALA A 295 2.55 -16.72 11.44
C ALA A 295 1.56 -15.90 12.28
N PRO A 296 1.13 -14.73 11.80
CA PRO A 296 0.08 -13.93 12.43
C PRO A 296 -1.15 -14.79 12.63
N LYS A 297 -1.86 -14.56 13.74
CA LYS A 297 -3.18 -15.18 13.95
C LYS A 297 -4.21 -14.72 12.92
N ASN A 298 -3.94 -13.59 12.24
CA ASN A 298 -4.80 -13.04 11.21
C ASN A 298 -4.87 -13.99 9.99
N PRO A 299 -6.02 -14.63 9.72
CA PRO A 299 -6.15 -15.55 8.59
C PRO A 299 -5.99 -14.85 7.23
N PHE A 300 -6.31 -13.55 7.13
CA PHE A 300 -6.19 -12.77 5.89
C PHE A 300 -4.73 -12.58 5.48
N ALA A 301 -3.82 -12.32 6.43
CA ALA A 301 -2.39 -12.18 6.16
C ALA A 301 -1.81 -13.44 5.51
N LYS A 302 -2.26 -14.61 5.96
CA LYS A 302 -1.85 -15.90 5.39
C LYS A 302 -2.40 -16.13 3.99
N GLU A 303 -3.67 -15.78 3.75
CA GLU A 303 -4.31 -16.02 2.46
C GLU A 303 -3.83 -15.04 1.38
N LEU A 304 -3.78 -13.75 1.71
CA LEU A 304 -3.40 -12.67 0.79
C LEU A 304 -1.90 -12.68 0.42
N SER A 305 -1.06 -13.37 1.20
CA SER A 305 0.36 -13.53 0.90
C SER A 305 0.66 -14.60 -0.15
N LYS A 306 -0.30 -15.50 -0.48
CA LYS A 306 -0.10 -16.55 -1.50
C LYS A 306 0.07 -15.95 -2.89
N LYS A 307 0.90 -16.58 -3.74
CA LYS A 307 1.09 -16.15 -5.14
C LYS A 307 -0.23 -16.13 -5.93
N VAL A 308 -1.01 -17.20 -5.75
CA VAL A 308 -2.38 -17.32 -6.27
C VAL A 308 -3.27 -17.48 -5.05
N ILE A 309 -4.21 -16.55 -4.88
CA ILE A 309 -5.12 -16.48 -3.74
C ILE A 309 -6.24 -17.50 -3.93
N ASP A 310 -6.58 -18.25 -2.88
CA ASP A 310 -7.73 -19.14 -2.89
C ASP A 310 -8.98 -18.31 -2.58
N LEU A 311 -9.75 -17.96 -3.62
CA LEU A 311 -10.98 -17.19 -3.45
C LEU A 311 -12.02 -17.92 -2.59
N LYS A 312 -12.02 -19.26 -2.55
CA LYS A 312 -12.99 -20.01 -1.73
C LYS A 312 -12.67 -19.84 -0.25
N GLU A 313 -11.41 -19.97 0.13
CA GLU A 313 -10.99 -19.73 1.51
C GLU A 313 -11.13 -18.25 1.86
N LEU A 314 -10.77 -17.34 0.94
CA LEU A 314 -10.92 -15.89 1.15
C LEU A 314 -12.38 -15.50 1.44
N ARG A 315 -13.33 -16.02 0.65
CA ARG A 315 -14.77 -15.83 0.87
C ARG A 315 -15.21 -16.35 2.23
N LYS A 316 -14.76 -17.55 2.61
CA LYS A 316 -15.10 -18.15 3.91
C LYS A 316 -14.61 -17.28 5.08
N ILE A 317 -13.38 -16.78 5.04
CA ILE A 317 -12.86 -15.94 6.12
C ILE A 317 -13.48 -14.54 6.11
N ALA A 318 -13.72 -13.96 4.93
CA ALA A 318 -14.35 -12.64 4.79
C ALA A 318 -15.83 -12.63 5.22
N SER A 319 -16.54 -13.77 5.13
CA SER A 319 -17.91 -13.92 5.65
C SER A 319 -18.04 -13.77 7.17
N GLN A 320 -16.91 -13.76 7.90
CA GLN A 320 -16.86 -13.54 9.35
C GLN A 320 -16.54 -12.07 9.70
N GLY A 321 -16.50 -11.18 8.71
CA GLY A 321 -16.10 -9.79 8.83
C GLY A 321 -14.63 -9.55 8.47
N LEU A 322 -14.35 -8.36 7.93
CA LEU A 322 -12.99 -7.92 7.60
C LEU A 322 -12.49 -6.94 8.66
N PRO A 323 -11.18 -6.97 9.00
CA PRO A 323 -10.58 -5.95 9.85
C PRO A 323 -10.48 -4.60 9.12
N ASP A 324 -10.61 -3.52 9.89
CA ASP A 324 -10.45 -2.13 9.40
C ASP A 324 -8.98 -1.78 9.11
N ASP A 325 -8.04 -2.50 9.72
CA ASP A 325 -6.62 -2.19 9.70
C ASP A 325 -5.90 -2.64 8.41
N ALA A 326 -4.75 -2.03 8.15
CA ALA A 326 -3.77 -2.42 7.13
C ALA A 326 -4.30 -2.51 5.67
N GLY A 327 -5.42 -1.85 5.36
CA GLY A 327 -6.00 -1.85 4.02
C GLY A 327 -6.55 -3.21 3.59
N ILE A 328 -6.80 -4.12 4.54
CA ILE A 328 -7.28 -5.48 4.24
C ILE A 328 -8.66 -5.42 3.57
N ARG A 329 -9.61 -4.63 4.11
CA ARG A 329 -10.94 -4.51 3.48
C ARG A 329 -10.87 -3.98 2.04
N SER A 330 -10.07 -2.94 1.80
CA SER A 330 -9.80 -2.38 0.45
C SER A 330 -9.35 -3.47 -0.51
N LEU A 331 -8.34 -4.26 -0.12
CA LEU A 331 -7.78 -5.30 -0.98
C LEU A 331 -8.76 -6.47 -1.20
N VAL A 332 -9.44 -6.92 -0.15
CA VAL A 332 -10.37 -8.05 -0.24
C VAL A 332 -11.59 -7.70 -1.08
N TRP A 333 -12.17 -6.51 -0.94
CA TRP A 333 -13.30 -6.10 -1.79
C TRP A 333 -12.91 -6.04 -3.27
N LYS A 334 -11.71 -5.55 -3.60
CA LYS A 334 -11.18 -5.60 -4.98
C LYS A 334 -11.10 -7.02 -5.54
N LEU A 335 -10.76 -8.01 -4.71
CA LEU A 335 -10.69 -9.42 -5.12
C LEU A 335 -12.09 -10.04 -5.24
N LEU A 336 -12.96 -9.82 -4.25
CA LEU A 336 -14.31 -10.40 -4.22
C LEU A 336 -15.22 -9.84 -5.32
N LEU A 337 -15.04 -8.57 -5.67
CA LEU A 337 -15.71 -7.90 -6.80
C LEU A 337 -15.08 -8.24 -8.16
N GLY A 338 -14.03 -9.07 -8.22
CA GLY A 338 -13.38 -9.43 -9.49
C GLY A 338 -12.61 -8.29 -10.15
N TYR A 339 -12.37 -7.18 -9.45
CA TYR A 339 -11.55 -6.09 -9.96
C TYR A 339 -10.09 -6.49 -10.13
N LEU A 340 -9.55 -7.27 -9.19
CA LEU A 340 -8.22 -7.88 -9.24
C LEU A 340 -8.29 -9.39 -9.48
N SER A 341 -7.38 -9.91 -10.30
CA SER A 341 -7.19 -11.35 -10.45
C SER A 341 -6.73 -12.01 -9.15
N PRO A 342 -7.05 -13.29 -8.87
CA PRO A 342 -6.45 -14.04 -7.77
C PRO A 342 -4.93 -14.24 -7.93
N ASP A 343 -4.40 -14.12 -9.16
CA ASP A 343 -2.96 -14.16 -9.41
C ASP A 343 -2.32 -12.79 -9.18
N ARG A 344 -1.55 -12.69 -8.09
CA ARG A 344 -0.89 -11.45 -7.68
C ARG A 344 0.11 -10.92 -8.69
N SER A 345 0.64 -11.76 -9.56
CA SER A 345 1.61 -11.33 -10.57
C SER A 345 1.00 -10.42 -11.64
N LEU A 346 -0.33 -10.42 -11.78
CA LEU A 346 -1.05 -9.62 -12.77
C LEU A 346 -1.45 -8.24 -12.25
N TRP A 347 -1.50 -8.04 -10.93
CA TRP A 347 -2.10 -6.86 -10.30
C TRP A 347 -1.53 -5.54 -10.80
N SER A 348 -0.21 -5.42 -10.90
CA SER A 348 0.45 -4.19 -11.35
C SER A 348 0.01 -3.80 -12.77
N SER A 349 -0.07 -4.79 -13.67
CA SER A 349 -0.49 -4.58 -15.06
C SER A 349 -2.00 -4.29 -15.18
N GLU A 350 -2.84 -4.98 -14.41
CA GLU A 350 -4.29 -4.78 -14.40
C GLU A 350 -4.67 -3.41 -13.85
N LEU A 351 -4.06 -3.02 -12.71
CA LEU A 351 -4.25 -1.69 -12.10
C LEU A 351 -3.82 -0.58 -13.06
N ALA A 352 -2.62 -0.68 -13.64
CA ALA A 352 -2.12 0.33 -14.58
C ALA A 352 -3.06 0.49 -15.79
N LYS A 353 -3.50 -0.63 -16.38
CA LYS A 353 -4.42 -0.64 -17.52
C LYS A 353 -5.77 -0.01 -17.16
N LYS A 354 -6.43 -0.48 -16.09
CA LYS A 354 -7.75 0.01 -15.67
C LYS A 354 -7.68 1.49 -15.27
N ARG A 355 -6.68 1.91 -14.48
CA ARG A 355 -6.50 3.32 -14.10
C ARG A 355 -6.26 4.23 -15.30
N SER A 356 -5.49 3.79 -16.29
CA SER A 356 -5.31 4.53 -17.55
C SER A 356 -6.61 4.62 -18.35
N GLN A 357 -7.40 3.54 -18.38
CA GLN A 357 -8.69 3.52 -19.09
C GLN A 357 -9.70 4.48 -18.44
N TYR A 358 -9.80 4.50 -17.11
CA TYR A 358 -10.67 5.46 -16.42
C TYR A 358 -10.24 6.91 -16.69
N LYS A 359 -8.94 7.18 -16.73
CA LYS A 359 -8.42 8.50 -17.10
C LYS A 359 -8.89 8.92 -18.51
N GLN A 360 -8.87 8.01 -19.48
CA GLN A 360 -9.39 8.27 -20.83
C GLN A 360 -10.89 8.57 -20.80
N PHE A 361 -11.69 7.78 -20.07
CA PHE A 361 -13.12 8.05 -19.92
C PHE A 361 -13.40 9.44 -19.35
N LYS A 362 -12.61 9.85 -18.35
CA LYS A 362 -12.73 11.18 -17.74
C LYS A 362 -12.43 12.30 -18.73
N GLU A 363 -11.41 12.13 -19.57
CA GLU A 363 -11.02 13.11 -20.59
C GLU A 363 -12.00 13.19 -21.76
N GLU A 364 -12.69 12.10 -22.10
CA GLU A 364 -13.61 12.03 -23.24
C GLU A 364 -15.05 12.38 -22.86
N LEU A 365 -15.54 11.88 -21.72
CA LEU A 365 -16.96 11.89 -21.38
C LEU A 365 -17.38 13.05 -20.48
N LEU A 366 -16.44 13.67 -19.76
CA LEU A 366 -16.74 14.80 -18.85
C LEU A 366 -16.48 16.18 -19.48
N MET A 367 -16.01 16.26 -20.73
CA MET A 367 -15.82 17.55 -21.40
C MET A 367 -17.15 18.19 -21.80
N ASN A 368 -17.24 19.51 -21.61
CA ASN A 368 -18.39 20.29 -22.05
C ASN A 368 -18.36 20.43 -23.60
N PRO A 369 -19.51 20.40 -24.32
CA PRO A 369 -19.58 20.60 -25.76
C PRO A 369 -18.77 21.80 -26.27
N SER A 370 -18.75 22.90 -25.54
CA SER A 370 -17.96 24.09 -25.87
C SER A 370 -16.44 23.87 -25.82
N GLU A 371 -15.96 23.02 -24.91
CA GLU A 371 -14.56 22.60 -24.84
C GLU A 371 -14.20 21.59 -25.93
N VAL A 372 -15.15 20.72 -26.29
CA VAL A 372 -15.03 19.77 -27.40
C VAL A 372 -14.92 20.53 -28.74
N THR A 373 -15.80 21.50 -28.99
CA THR A 373 -15.73 22.38 -30.17
C THR A 373 -14.41 23.13 -30.23
N ARG A 374 -13.95 23.70 -29.10
CA ARG A 374 -12.66 24.40 -29.02
C ARG A 374 -11.44 23.48 -29.25
N LYS A 375 -11.50 22.23 -28.80
CA LYS A 375 -10.47 21.20 -29.11
C LYS A 375 -10.47 20.85 -30.59
N MET A 376 -11.65 20.65 -31.19
CA MET A 376 -11.81 20.34 -32.62
C MET A 376 -11.30 21.48 -33.51
N GLU A 377 -11.56 22.74 -33.14
CA GLU A 377 -11.04 23.93 -33.83
C GLU A 377 -9.50 24.00 -33.74
N LYS A 378 -8.92 23.73 -32.56
CA LYS A 378 -7.45 23.68 -32.37
C LYS A 378 -6.76 22.55 -33.15
N SER A 379 -7.43 21.41 -33.33
CA SER A 379 -6.92 20.32 -34.17
C SER A 379 -7.04 20.60 -35.66
N LYS A 380 -7.98 21.45 -36.11
CA LYS A 380 -8.10 21.89 -37.51
C LYS A 380 -7.14 23.02 -37.86
N SER A 381 -6.71 23.84 -36.89
CA SER A 381 -5.70 24.89 -37.10
C SER A 381 -4.25 24.40 -37.05
N GLY A 382 -4.02 23.08 -36.95
CA GLY A 382 -2.68 22.48 -36.83
C GLY A 382 -1.96 22.20 -38.15
N ASP A 383 -2.57 22.51 -39.31
CA ASP A 383 -2.00 22.15 -40.61
C ASP A 383 -2.17 23.28 -41.66
N SER A 384 -1.58 24.44 -41.38
CA SER A 384 -1.20 25.42 -42.42
C SER A 384 -0.23 26.45 -41.85
N ASN A 385 1.05 26.28 -42.14
CA ASN A 385 2.05 27.34 -42.00
C ASN A 385 1.79 28.40 -43.08
N ASP A 386 1.22 29.56 -42.72
CA ASP A 386 1.39 30.79 -43.50
C ASP A 386 1.29 32.02 -42.55
N PRO A 387 2.26 32.96 -42.57
CA PRO A 387 2.27 34.07 -41.62
C PRO A 387 1.47 35.27 -42.16
N LYS A 388 0.40 35.68 -41.48
CA LYS A 388 -0.25 36.97 -41.74
C LYS A 388 -0.53 37.78 -40.48
N VAL A 389 0.27 38.84 -40.35
CA VAL A 389 -0.04 40.23 -39.95
C VAL A 389 -1.23 40.43 -39.00
N GLU A 390 -0.91 40.85 -37.78
CA GLU A 390 -1.86 41.34 -36.79
C GLU A 390 -2.47 42.70 -37.19
N SER A 391 -3.80 42.81 -37.07
CA SER A 391 -4.51 44.07 -36.86
C SER A 391 -5.47 43.90 -35.68
N PRO A 392 -5.51 44.82 -34.71
CA PRO A 392 -6.26 44.63 -33.48
C PRO A 392 -7.71 45.10 -33.65
N GLY A 393 -8.70 44.23 -33.40
CA GLY A 393 -10.06 44.71 -33.12
C GLY A 393 -11.28 43.92 -33.60
N ALA A 394 -11.20 42.64 -33.95
CA ALA A 394 -12.42 41.86 -34.23
C ALA A 394 -12.31 40.41 -33.70
N LEU A 395 -13.17 40.06 -32.74
CA LEU A 395 -13.41 38.67 -32.37
C LEU A 395 -14.05 37.97 -33.58
N SER A 396 -13.31 37.05 -34.20
CA SER A 396 -13.84 36.17 -35.24
C SER A 396 -14.95 35.31 -34.65
N ARG A 397 -16.18 35.48 -35.16
CA ARG A 397 -17.33 34.65 -34.81
C ARG A 397 -17.25 33.38 -35.65
N SER A 398 -16.94 32.24 -35.04
CA SER A 398 -16.93 30.95 -35.75
C SER A 398 -18.33 30.66 -36.32
N GLU A 399 -18.38 30.26 -37.60
CA GLU A 399 -19.63 29.82 -38.24
C GLU A 399 -20.12 28.54 -37.57
N ILE A 400 -21.27 28.62 -36.91
CA ILE A 400 -21.97 27.49 -36.34
C ILE A 400 -22.49 26.65 -37.51
N THR A 401 -21.98 25.42 -37.66
CA THR A 401 -22.51 24.47 -38.65
C THR A 401 -23.99 24.23 -38.38
N HIS A 402 -24.83 24.41 -39.40
CA HIS A 402 -26.29 24.54 -39.30
C HIS A 402 -27.03 23.31 -38.69
N GLU A 403 -26.33 22.21 -38.43
CA GLU A 403 -26.86 20.96 -37.86
C GLU A 403 -26.46 20.72 -36.39
N ASP A 404 -25.44 21.40 -35.86
CA ASP A 404 -24.86 21.09 -34.55
C ASP A 404 -24.68 22.36 -33.68
N HIS A 405 -25.76 22.75 -33.02
CA HIS A 405 -25.85 23.97 -32.21
C HIS A 405 -26.76 23.78 -30.99
N PRO A 406 -26.72 24.69 -29.99
CA PRO A 406 -27.49 24.57 -28.74
C PRO A 406 -29.02 24.44 -28.88
N LEU A 407 -29.61 24.74 -30.04
CA LEU A 407 -31.05 24.56 -30.28
C LEU A 407 -31.32 23.44 -31.30
N SER A 408 -30.34 22.58 -31.59
CA SER A 408 -30.46 21.54 -32.61
C SER A 408 -31.41 20.45 -32.13
N LEU A 409 -32.42 20.15 -32.95
CA LEU A 409 -33.37 19.05 -32.71
C LEU A 409 -32.88 17.72 -33.29
N GLY A 410 -31.75 17.71 -34.00
CA GLY A 410 -31.16 16.51 -34.60
C GLY A 410 -30.67 15.52 -33.54
N THR A 411 -30.99 14.24 -33.67
CA THR A 411 -30.60 13.18 -32.73
C THR A 411 -29.10 12.89 -32.71
N THR A 412 -28.38 13.30 -33.74
CA THR A 412 -26.92 13.20 -33.87
C THR A 412 -26.17 14.41 -33.30
N SER A 413 -26.87 15.46 -32.88
CA SER A 413 -26.24 16.68 -32.38
C SER A 413 -25.58 16.47 -31.02
N LEU A 414 -24.34 16.93 -30.87
CA LEU A 414 -23.60 16.95 -29.60
C LEU A 414 -24.35 17.75 -28.53
N TRP A 415 -25.03 18.82 -28.94
CA TRP A 415 -25.83 19.65 -28.03
C TRP A 415 -27.13 18.97 -27.61
N ASN A 416 -27.85 18.30 -28.52
CA ASN A 416 -29.07 17.55 -28.15
C ASN A 416 -28.75 16.41 -27.18
N ASN A 417 -27.67 15.66 -27.42
CA ASN A 417 -27.20 14.63 -26.49
C ASN A 417 -26.74 15.22 -25.16
N PHE A 418 -26.06 16.38 -25.18
CA PHE A 418 -25.70 17.10 -23.96
C PHE A 418 -26.92 17.52 -23.14
N PHE A 419 -27.97 18.09 -23.76
CA PHE A 419 -29.20 18.49 -23.04
C PHE A 419 -29.98 17.30 -22.49
N LYS A 420 -29.98 16.15 -23.18
CA LYS A 420 -30.53 14.90 -22.64
C LYS A 420 -29.74 14.37 -21.45
N ASP A 421 -28.43 14.59 -21.44
CA ASP A 421 -27.57 14.25 -20.31
C ASP A 421 -27.73 15.23 -19.15
N THR A 422 -28.06 16.51 -19.40
CA THR A 422 -28.20 17.53 -18.35
C THR A 422 -29.16 17.13 -17.23
N GLU A 423 -30.33 16.57 -17.57
CA GLU A 423 -31.30 16.13 -16.55
C GLU A 423 -30.72 15.04 -15.63
N VAL A 424 -30.01 14.06 -16.22
CA VAL A 424 -29.34 12.99 -15.49
C VAL A 424 -28.19 13.54 -14.65
N LEU A 425 -27.41 14.47 -15.19
CA LEU A 425 -26.29 15.11 -14.49
C LEU A 425 -26.76 15.93 -13.28
N GLU A 426 -27.85 16.69 -13.44
CA GLU A 426 -28.47 17.44 -12.35
C GLU A 426 -29.04 16.52 -11.27
N GLN A 427 -29.60 15.37 -11.67
CA GLN A 427 -30.06 14.36 -10.72
C GLN A 427 -28.90 13.77 -9.92
N ILE A 428 -27.80 13.39 -10.59
CA ILE A 428 -26.57 12.91 -9.94
C ILE A 428 -26.05 13.97 -8.96
N ASP A 429 -26.01 15.24 -9.38
CA ASP A 429 -25.52 16.33 -8.55
C ASP A 429 -26.32 16.48 -7.26
N ARG A 430 -27.66 16.52 -7.36
CA ARG A 430 -28.55 16.58 -6.19
C ARG A 430 -28.40 15.36 -5.27
N ASP A 431 -28.24 14.18 -5.84
CA ASP A 431 -28.12 12.93 -5.07
C ASP A 431 -26.77 12.80 -4.36
N VAL A 432 -25.67 13.19 -5.03
CA VAL A 432 -24.33 13.22 -4.42
C VAL A 432 -24.30 14.20 -3.25
N MET A 433 -24.90 15.38 -3.39
CA MET A 433 -24.96 16.39 -2.32
C MET A 433 -25.68 15.92 -1.05
N ARG A 434 -26.58 14.94 -1.17
CA ARG A 434 -27.34 14.35 -0.05
C ARG A 434 -26.90 12.94 0.34
N THR A 435 -25.79 12.44 -0.21
CA THR A 435 -25.27 11.11 0.10
C THR A 435 -24.63 11.11 1.49
N HIS A 436 -25.11 10.25 2.39
CA HIS A 436 -24.66 10.15 3.79
C HIS A 436 -24.39 11.51 4.46
N PRO A 437 -25.43 12.35 4.64
CA PRO A 437 -25.28 13.75 5.06
C PRO A 437 -24.69 13.91 6.47
N ASP A 438 -24.71 12.86 7.28
CA ASP A 438 -24.14 12.86 8.64
C ASP A 438 -22.63 12.58 8.67
N MET A 439 -22.01 12.29 7.51
CA MET A 439 -20.58 11.95 7.42
C MET A 439 -19.77 13.09 6.82
N HIS A 440 -18.84 13.65 7.60
CA HIS A 440 -17.89 14.68 7.13
C HIS A 440 -17.07 14.31 5.89
N PHE A 441 -16.96 13.00 5.60
CA PHE A 441 -16.31 12.48 4.41
C PHE A 441 -17.09 12.80 3.13
N PHE A 442 -18.42 12.76 3.18
CA PHE A 442 -19.33 12.97 2.04
C PHE A 442 -20.05 14.31 2.09
N SER A 443 -20.23 14.90 3.26
CA SER A 443 -20.92 16.17 3.47
C SER A 443 -20.02 17.16 4.22
N GLY A 444 -19.91 18.39 3.72
CA GLY A 444 -19.21 19.47 4.41
C GLY A 444 -18.48 20.44 3.48
N ASP A 445 -18.07 21.58 4.03
CA ASP A 445 -17.44 22.66 3.27
C ASP A 445 -15.93 22.48 3.05
N SER A 446 -15.34 21.44 3.63
CA SER A 446 -13.91 21.15 3.50
C SER A 446 -13.53 20.83 2.05
N ALA A 447 -12.31 21.19 1.66
CA ALA A 447 -11.79 20.87 0.32
C ALA A 447 -11.78 19.35 0.05
N VAL A 448 -11.58 18.54 1.10
CA VAL A 448 -11.57 17.08 1.01
C VAL A 448 -12.98 16.54 0.72
N ALA A 449 -13.99 17.01 1.44
CA ALA A 449 -15.38 16.60 1.22
C ALA A 449 -15.86 16.97 -0.20
N LYS A 450 -15.56 18.19 -0.66
CA LYS A 450 -15.87 18.62 -2.04
C LYS A 450 -15.17 17.76 -3.08
N SER A 451 -13.88 17.46 -2.89
CA SER A 451 -13.15 16.56 -3.78
C SER A 451 -13.75 15.14 -3.82
N ASN A 452 -14.27 14.65 -2.70
CA ASN A 452 -14.92 13.34 -2.62
C ASN A 452 -16.28 13.33 -3.35
N GLN A 453 -17.07 14.40 -3.20
CA GLN A 453 -18.32 14.59 -3.94
C GLN A 453 -18.07 14.67 -5.46
N ASP A 454 -17.05 15.42 -5.87
CA ASP A 454 -16.64 15.50 -7.28
C ASP A 454 -16.25 14.13 -7.83
N ALA A 455 -15.53 13.31 -7.06
CA ALA A 455 -15.17 11.95 -7.44
C ALA A 455 -16.41 11.06 -7.64
N LEU A 456 -17.37 11.09 -6.71
CA LEU A 456 -18.65 10.37 -6.83
C LEU A 456 -19.42 10.81 -8.08
N LYS A 457 -19.55 12.12 -8.30
CA LYS A 457 -20.22 12.70 -9.47
C LYS A 457 -19.58 12.26 -10.78
N ASN A 458 -18.25 12.31 -10.87
CA ASN A 458 -17.51 11.87 -12.06
C ASN A 458 -17.78 10.40 -12.37
N MET A 459 -17.65 9.51 -11.37
CA MET A 459 -17.84 8.08 -11.54
C MET A 459 -19.27 7.73 -11.99
N LEU A 460 -20.29 8.30 -11.33
CA LEU A 460 -21.70 8.08 -11.69
C LEU A 460 -22.03 8.63 -13.08
N THR A 461 -21.46 9.79 -13.42
CA THR A 461 -21.63 10.40 -14.76
C THR A 461 -21.04 9.52 -15.84
N ILE A 462 -19.79 9.06 -15.66
CA ILE A 462 -19.11 8.18 -16.60
C ILE A 462 -19.90 6.87 -16.74
N PHE A 463 -20.37 6.29 -15.63
CA PHE A 463 -21.19 5.08 -15.66
C PHE A 463 -22.47 5.27 -16.47
N ALA A 464 -23.21 6.36 -16.23
CA ALA A 464 -24.47 6.65 -16.92
C ALA A 464 -24.27 6.81 -18.44
N LYS A 465 -23.17 7.47 -18.85
CA LYS A 465 -22.82 7.68 -20.26
C LYS A 465 -22.39 6.39 -20.96
N LEU A 466 -21.66 5.52 -20.28
CA LEU A 466 -21.22 4.23 -20.82
C LEU A 466 -22.35 3.19 -20.89
N ASN A 467 -23.41 3.35 -20.10
CA ASN A 467 -24.51 2.39 -19.98
C ASN A 467 -25.87 3.02 -20.35
N PRO A 468 -26.10 3.41 -21.61
CA PRO A 468 -27.29 4.16 -22.02
C PRO A 468 -28.63 3.42 -21.83
N GLY A 469 -28.59 2.09 -21.68
CA GLY A 469 -29.77 1.26 -21.43
C GLY A 469 -30.24 1.24 -19.97
N ILE A 470 -29.36 1.55 -19.01
CA ILE A 470 -29.69 1.63 -17.57
C ILE A 470 -29.65 3.10 -17.11
N ARG A 471 -28.64 3.84 -17.57
CA ARG A 471 -28.30 5.20 -17.12
C ARG A 471 -28.10 5.25 -15.60
N TYR A 472 -28.13 6.45 -15.04
CA TYR A 472 -28.17 6.64 -13.60
C TYR A 472 -29.58 6.39 -13.06
N VAL A 473 -29.65 5.68 -11.95
CA VAL A 473 -30.88 5.50 -11.16
C VAL A 473 -30.58 5.95 -9.74
N GLN A 474 -31.49 6.75 -9.18
CA GLN A 474 -31.40 7.21 -7.79
C GLN A 474 -31.19 6.03 -6.84
N GLY A 475 -30.13 6.11 -6.02
CA GLY A 475 -29.68 5.02 -5.16
C GLY A 475 -28.31 4.45 -5.53
N MET A 476 -27.89 4.59 -6.80
CA MET A 476 -26.54 4.20 -7.22
C MET A 476 -25.44 4.96 -6.47
N ASN A 477 -25.72 6.21 -6.06
CA ASN A 477 -24.84 7.00 -5.21
C ASN A 477 -24.57 6.33 -3.85
N GLU A 478 -25.59 5.71 -3.25
CA GLU A 478 -25.51 5.01 -1.96
C GLU A 478 -24.76 3.68 -2.07
N ILE A 479 -24.78 3.04 -3.25
CA ILE A 479 -24.01 1.81 -3.52
C ILE A 479 -22.53 2.17 -3.75
N LEU A 480 -22.26 3.25 -4.48
CA LEU A 480 -20.89 3.66 -4.79
C LEU A 480 -20.15 4.18 -3.54
N ALA A 481 -20.86 4.83 -2.62
CA ALA A 481 -20.29 5.47 -1.45
C ALA A 481 -19.46 4.51 -0.55
N PRO A 482 -19.97 3.34 -0.11
CA PRO A 482 -19.18 2.35 0.63
C PRO A 482 -17.87 1.95 -0.04
N ILE A 483 -17.91 1.65 -1.34
CA ILE A 483 -16.72 1.25 -2.12
C ILE A 483 -15.70 2.39 -2.14
N PHE A 484 -16.15 3.60 -2.49
CA PHE A 484 -15.25 4.74 -2.57
C PHE A 484 -14.63 5.10 -1.21
N TYR A 485 -15.42 5.04 -0.14
CA TYR A 485 -14.95 5.30 1.23
C TYR A 485 -13.79 4.38 1.62
N ILE A 486 -13.95 3.06 1.43
CA ILE A 486 -12.92 2.10 1.87
C ILE A 486 -11.63 2.25 1.05
N LEU A 487 -11.74 2.55 -0.25
CA LEU A 487 -10.58 2.68 -1.14
C LEU A 487 -9.86 4.01 -0.93
N LYS A 488 -10.58 5.07 -0.58
CA LYS A 488 -10.01 6.39 -0.35
C LYS A 488 -9.30 6.49 0.99
N ASN A 489 -9.76 5.74 1.99
CA ASN A 489 -9.14 5.64 3.31
C ASN A 489 -8.09 4.50 3.41
N ASP A 490 -7.61 3.97 2.28
CA ASP A 490 -6.53 2.98 2.26
C ASP A 490 -5.25 3.55 2.92
N PRO A 491 -4.61 2.82 3.85
CA PRO A 491 -3.37 3.29 4.49
C PRO A 491 -2.22 3.54 3.51
N ASP A 492 -2.20 2.83 2.37
CA ASP A 492 -1.25 3.08 1.29
C ASP A 492 -1.70 4.29 0.48
N LYS A 493 -0.99 5.41 0.66
CA LYS A 493 -1.24 6.68 -0.05
C LYS A 493 -1.19 6.51 -1.57
N GLY A 494 -0.40 5.57 -2.09
CA GLY A 494 -0.35 5.23 -3.50
C GLY A 494 -1.66 4.63 -3.99
N ASN A 495 -2.31 3.78 -3.21
CA ASN A 495 -3.64 3.24 -3.54
C ASN A 495 -4.74 4.27 -3.36
N ALA A 496 -4.73 5.03 -2.25
CA ALA A 496 -5.71 6.07 -1.97
C ALA A 496 -5.74 7.19 -3.03
N ALA A 497 -4.60 7.46 -3.68
CA ALA A 497 -4.50 8.42 -4.78
C ALA A 497 -5.31 7.99 -6.03
N TYR A 498 -5.47 6.68 -6.27
CA TYR A 498 -6.22 6.13 -7.40
C TYR A 498 -7.61 5.60 -7.01
N ALA A 499 -8.08 5.88 -5.80
CA ALA A 499 -9.34 5.37 -5.26
C ALA A 499 -10.56 5.63 -6.16
N GLU A 500 -10.62 6.79 -6.83
CA GLU A 500 -11.70 7.12 -7.78
C GLU A 500 -11.75 6.10 -8.96
N ALA A 501 -10.60 5.82 -9.58
CA ALA A 501 -10.54 4.87 -10.70
C ALA A 501 -10.82 3.44 -10.24
N ASP A 502 -10.25 3.02 -9.11
CA ASP A 502 -10.43 1.67 -8.58
C ASP A 502 -11.90 1.46 -8.14
N ALA A 503 -12.52 2.45 -7.49
CA ALA A 503 -13.92 2.41 -7.07
C ALA A 503 -14.87 2.33 -8.26
N PHE A 504 -14.62 3.07 -9.34
CA PHE A 504 -15.42 3.01 -10.55
C PHE A 504 -15.53 1.59 -11.11
N PHE A 505 -14.41 0.89 -11.27
CA PHE A 505 -14.46 -0.47 -11.81
C PHE A 505 -15.04 -1.48 -10.81
N CYS A 506 -14.76 -1.35 -9.51
CA CYS A 506 -15.42 -2.17 -8.49
C CYS A 506 -16.94 -2.00 -8.54
N PHE A 507 -17.41 -0.76 -8.72
CA PHE A 507 -18.82 -0.44 -8.89
C PHE A 507 -19.40 -1.01 -10.18
N VAL A 508 -18.69 -0.92 -11.31
CA VAL A 508 -19.13 -1.52 -12.58
C VAL A 508 -19.30 -3.04 -12.45
N GLU A 509 -18.33 -3.74 -11.85
CA GLU A 509 -18.43 -5.19 -11.61
C GLU A 509 -19.62 -5.52 -10.70
N LEU A 510 -19.79 -4.76 -9.60
CA LEU A 510 -20.91 -4.94 -8.68
C LEU A 510 -22.26 -4.76 -9.39
N MET A 511 -22.43 -3.65 -10.13
CA MET A 511 -23.65 -3.35 -10.87
C MET A 511 -23.93 -4.39 -11.96
N SER A 512 -22.89 -4.98 -12.57
CA SER A 512 -23.08 -6.03 -13.59
C SER A 512 -23.84 -7.24 -13.06
N GLY A 513 -23.68 -7.57 -11.77
CA GLY A 513 -24.32 -8.70 -11.11
C GLY A 513 -25.79 -8.49 -10.74
N PHE A 514 -26.29 -7.26 -10.72
CA PHE A 514 -27.71 -6.99 -10.40
C PHE A 514 -28.40 -5.91 -11.23
N ARG A 515 -27.80 -5.53 -12.36
CA ARG A 515 -28.34 -4.54 -13.31
C ARG A 515 -29.80 -4.76 -13.69
N ASP A 516 -30.27 -6.02 -13.70
CA ASP A 516 -31.63 -6.36 -14.10
C ASP A 516 -32.69 -5.78 -13.13
N ASN A 517 -32.32 -5.55 -11.86
CA ASN A 517 -33.18 -4.86 -10.88
C ASN A 517 -33.34 -3.36 -11.15
N PHE A 518 -32.46 -2.78 -11.96
CA PHE A 518 -32.46 -1.36 -12.32
C PHE A 518 -33.02 -1.10 -13.72
N CYS A 519 -33.25 -2.16 -14.50
CA CYS A 519 -33.83 -2.06 -15.82
C CYS A 519 -35.36 -2.09 -15.72
N GLN A 520 -36.00 -0.93 -15.84
CA GLN A 520 -37.46 -0.79 -15.76
C GLN A 520 -38.21 -1.73 -16.72
N GLN A 521 -37.61 -2.06 -17.86
CA GLN A 521 -38.19 -2.98 -18.86
C GLN A 521 -38.28 -4.42 -18.33
N LEU A 522 -37.42 -4.78 -17.38
CA LEU A 522 -37.33 -6.10 -16.79
C LEU A 522 -38.12 -6.22 -15.49
N ASP A 523 -38.74 -5.15 -14.97
CA ASP A 523 -39.45 -5.14 -13.67
C ASP A 523 -40.47 -6.27 -13.52
N ASN A 524 -41.15 -6.65 -14.60
CA ASN A 524 -42.17 -7.71 -14.63
C ASN A 524 -41.62 -9.09 -15.05
N SER A 525 -40.33 -9.18 -15.33
CA SER A 525 -39.67 -10.43 -15.73
C SER A 525 -39.25 -11.25 -14.52
N VAL A 526 -38.91 -12.52 -14.75
CA VAL A 526 -38.38 -13.44 -13.74
C VAL A 526 -36.98 -13.06 -13.23
N VAL A 527 -36.33 -12.09 -13.85
CA VAL A 527 -35.02 -11.55 -13.43
C VAL A 527 -35.13 -10.13 -12.86
N GLY A 528 -36.34 -9.56 -12.83
CA GLY A 528 -36.59 -8.18 -12.37
C GLY A 528 -36.86 -8.04 -10.89
N ILE A 529 -36.93 -6.78 -10.44
CA ILE A 529 -37.08 -6.42 -9.04
C ILE A 529 -38.36 -6.98 -8.38
N ARG A 530 -39.48 -7.06 -9.10
CA ARG A 530 -40.74 -7.60 -8.54
C ARG A 530 -40.63 -9.09 -8.23
N TYR A 531 -39.92 -9.84 -9.08
CA TYR A 531 -39.67 -11.26 -8.83
C TYR A 531 -38.78 -11.43 -7.60
N THR A 532 -37.71 -10.63 -7.47
CA THR A 532 -36.82 -10.65 -6.30
C THR A 532 -37.58 -10.34 -5.00
N ILE A 533 -38.46 -9.32 -5.00
CA ILE A 533 -39.33 -8.99 -3.86
C ILE A 533 -40.29 -10.14 -3.53
N THR A 534 -40.90 -10.74 -4.56
CA THR A 534 -41.82 -11.88 -4.38
C THR A 534 -41.09 -13.08 -3.76
N ARG A 535 -39.87 -13.36 -4.22
CA ARG A 535 -39.02 -14.43 -3.70
C ARG A 535 -38.65 -14.17 -2.22
N LEU A 536 -38.31 -12.94 -1.86
CA LEU A 536 -38.09 -12.56 -0.46
C LEU A 536 -39.34 -12.82 0.40
N SER A 537 -40.52 -12.44 -0.08
CA SER A 537 -41.79 -12.72 0.64
C SER A 537 -42.04 -14.22 0.80
N MET A 538 -41.76 -15.03 -0.23
CA MET A 538 -41.87 -16.50 -0.14
C MET A 538 -40.90 -17.11 0.87
N LEU A 539 -39.67 -16.60 0.95
CA LEU A 539 -38.68 -17.03 1.93
C LEU A 539 -39.08 -16.65 3.34
N LEU A 540 -39.58 -15.42 3.54
CA LEU A 540 -40.13 -15.00 4.82
C LEU A 540 -41.28 -15.92 5.25
N LYS A 541 -42.21 -16.24 4.35
CA LYS A 541 -43.29 -17.19 4.62
C LYS A 541 -42.78 -18.57 5.03
N HIS A 542 -41.75 -19.08 4.35
CA HIS A 542 -41.24 -20.42 4.59
C HIS A 542 -40.55 -20.56 5.96
N HIS A 543 -39.85 -19.51 6.39
CA HIS A 543 -39.00 -19.55 7.59
C HIS A 543 -39.57 -18.82 8.81
N ASP A 544 -40.45 -17.84 8.61
CA ASP A 544 -41.17 -17.09 9.64
C ASP A 544 -42.60 -16.76 9.17
N GLU A 545 -43.45 -17.79 9.18
CA GLU A 545 -44.83 -17.68 8.72
C GLU A 545 -45.65 -16.69 9.58
N GLU A 546 -45.33 -16.54 10.86
CA GLU A 546 -46.04 -15.64 11.77
C GLU A 546 -45.82 -14.17 11.37
N LEU A 547 -44.56 -13.76 11.19
CA LEU A 547 -44.23 -12.42 10.73
C LEU A 547 -44.80 -12.16 9.33
N TRP A 548 -44.69 -13.14 8.43
CA TRP A 548 -45.26 -13.03 7.08
C TRP A 548 -46.78 -12.82 7.11
N ARG A 549 -47.52 -13.60 7.92
CA ARG A 549 -48.98 -13.44 8.07
C ARG A 549 -49.34 -12.08 8.70
N HIS A 550 -48.55 -11.60 9.66
CA HIS A 550 -48.77 -10.27 10.23
C HIS A 550 -48.64 -9.17 9.17
N LEU A 551 -47.56 -9.18 8.39
CA LEU A 551 -47.30 -8.19 7.34
C LEU A 551 -48.31 -8.29 6.19
N GLU A 552 -48.46 -9.47 5.59
CA GLU A 552 -49.23 -9.63 4.35
C GLU A 552 -50.75 -9.70 4.60
N VAL A 553 -51.19 -10.42 5.65
CA VAL A 553 -52.61 -10.72 5.88
C VAL A 553 -53.25 -9.75 6.88
N THR A 554 -52.57 -9.49 8.00
CA THR A 554 -53.14 -8.69 9.10
C THR A 554 -53.06 -7.20 8.81
N THR A 555 -51.85 -6.72 8.50
CA THR A 555 -51.59 -5.30 8.26
C THR A 555 -51.72 -4.90 6.79
N LYS A 556 -51.69 -5.88 5.87
CA LYS A 556 -51.78 -5.68 4.40
C LYS A 556 -50.69 -4.75 3.86
N ILE A 557 -49.49 -4.82 4.45
CA ILE A 557 -48.33 -4.06 3.98
C ILE A 557 -47.74 -4.80 2.79
N ASN A 558 -47.74 -4.14 1.63
CA ASN A 558 -47.13 -4.71 0.42
C ASN A 558 -45.59 -4.78 0.59
N PRO A 559 -44.95 -5.94 0.32
CA PRO A 559 -43.50 -6.10 0.38
C PRO A 559 -42.70 -5.06 -0.39
N GLN A 560 -43.26 -4.50 -1.47
CA GLN A 560 -42.62 -3.45 -2.25
C GLN A 560 -42.32 -2.18 -1.44
N PHE A 561 -43.08 -1.89 -0.38
CA PHE A 561 -42.88 -0.66 0.41
C PHE A 561 -41.65 -0.70 1.32
N TYR A 562 -41.17 -1.87 1.72
CA TYR A 562 -39.97 -2.01 2.56
C TYR A 562 -38.83 -2.70 1.79
N ALA A 563 -39.11 -3.78 1.06
CA ALA A 563 -38.07 -4.60 0.44
C ALA A 563 -37.43 -3.97 -0.79
N PHE A 564 -38.13 -3.05 -1.48
CA PHE A 564 -37.60 -2.40 -2.68
C PHE A 564 -36.29 -1.69 -2.36
N ARG A 565 -36.27 -0.85 -1.31
CA ARG A 565 -35.07 -0.12 -0.88
C ARG A 565 -33.98 -1.06 -0.36
N TRP A 566 -34.36 -2.10 0.39
CA TRP A 566 -33.41 -3.09 0.92
C TRP A 566 -32.60 -3.73 -0.20
N ILE A 567 -33.28 -4.21 -1.24
CA ILE A 567 -32.67 -4.91 -2.38
C ILE A 567 -31.91 -3.94 -3.28
N THR A 568 -32.53 -2.79 -3.62
CA THR A 568 -31.94 -1.85 -4.59
C THR A 568 -30.78 -1.05 -4.01
N LEU A 569 -30.69 -0.87 -2.69
CA LEU A 569 -29.59 -0.14 -2.05
C LEU A 569 -28.63 -1.04 -1.29
N LEU A 570 -28.78 -2.36 -1.39
CA LEU A 570 -27.96 -3.32 -0.63
C LEU A 570 -27.90 -2.99 0.88
N LEU A 571 -29.06 -2.64 1.47
CA LEU A 571 -29.26 -2.24 2.87
C LEU A 571 -28.51 -0.99 3.37
N THR A 572 -27.82 -0.23 2.50
CA THR A 572 -26.97 0.91 2.93
C THR A 572 -27.73 2.05 3.61
N GLN A 573 -29.06 2.11 3.47
CA GLN A 573 -29.92 3.09 4.16
C GLN A 573 -30.70 2.54 5.35
N GLU A 574 -30.57 1.25 5.66
CA GLU A 574 -31.26 0.63 6.80
C GLU A 574 -30.38 0.55 8.05
N PHE A 575 -29.07 0.46 7.85
CA PHE A 575 -28.07 0.37 8.92
C PHE A 575 -27.17 1.60 8.91
N ASN A 576 -26.44 1.83 10.01
CA ASN A 576 -25.42 2.87 9.99
C ASN A 576 -24.30 2.52 8.99
N PHE A 577 -23.51 3.51 8.59
CA PHE A 577 -22.53 3.32 7.52
C PHE A 577 -21.50 2.24 7.84
N VAL A 578 -21.02 2.18 9.09
CA VAL A 578 -20.00 1.20 9.52
C VAL A 578 -20.58 -0.21 9.55
N GLU A 579 -21.80 -0.38 10.08
CA GLU A 579 -22.53 -1.65 10.03
C GLU A 579 -22.78 -2.11 8.59
N SER A 580 -23.09 -1.16 7.70
CA SER A 580 -23.26 -1.46 6.27
C SER A 580 -22.00 -2.04 5.66
N LEU A 581 -20.80 -1.57 6.04
CA LEU A 581 -19.53 -2.15 5.58
C LEU A 581 -19.39 -3.62 6.02
N HIS A 582 -19.74 -3.95 7.27
CA HIS A 582 -19.66 -5.32 7.77
C HIS A 582 -20.70 -6.25 7.11
N ILE A 583 -21.91 -5.75 6.87
CA ILE A 583 -22.91 -6.48 6.09
C ILE A 583 -22.36 -6.75 4.68
N TRP A 584 -21.71 -5.76 4.07
CA TRP A 584 -21.11 -5.89 2.74
C TRP A 584 -19.95 -6.89 2.69
N ASP A 585 -19.14 -7.01 3.75
CA ASP A 585 -18.12 -8.06 3.85
C ASP A 585 -18.74 -9.45 3.64
N THR A 586 -19.92 -9.69 4.23
CA THR A 586 -20.67 -10.93 4.07
C THR A 586 -21.35 -11.04 2.70
N LEU A 587 -22.00 -9.96 2.24
CA LEU A 587 -22.68 -9.92 0.93
C LEU A 587 -21.73 -10.23 -0.22
N LEU A 588 -20.53 -9.64 -0.20
CA LEU A 588 -19.53 -9.80 -1.26
C LEU A 588 -18.79 -11.15 -1.19
N SER A 589 -18.77 -11.76 -0.01
CA SER A 589 -18.16 -13.08 0.21
C SER A 589 -18.99 -14.22 -0.38
N ASP A 590 -20.28 -14.03 -0.61
CA ASP A 590 -21.13 -15.09 -1.14
C ASP A 590 -20.76 -15.47 -2.59
N PRO A 591 -20.58 -16.77 -2.90
CA PRO A 591 -20.18 -17.23 -4.22
C PRO A 591 -21.27 -17.06 -5.30
N GLU A 592 -22.54 -16.96 -4.93
CA GLU A 592 -23.67 -16.70 -5.83
C GLU A 592 -23.94 -15.18 -6.01
N GLY A 593 -23.17 -14.35 -5.31
CA GLY A 593 -23.19 -12.89 -5.42
C GLY A 593 -24.25 -12.22 -4.54
N PRO A 594 -24.22 -10.87 -4.45
CA PRO A 594 -25.03 -10.12 -3.50
C PRO A 594 -26.55 -10.29 -3.68
N GLN A 595 -27.03 -10.66 -4.89
CA GLN A 595 -28.44 -10.93 -5.12
C GLN A 595 -29.00 -12.15 -4.37
N VAL A 596 -28.16 -13.15 -4.11
CA VAL A 596 -28.61 -14.37 -3.42
C VAL A 596 -28.57 -14.18 -1.91
N VAL A 597 -27.64 -13.39 -1.37
CA VAL A 597 -27.55 -13.13 0.07
C VAL A 597 -28.75 -12.37 0.62
N PHE A 598 -29.40 -11.52 -0.20
CA PHE A 598 -30.70 -10.92 0.14
C PHE A 598 -31.79 -11.94 0.44
N ASN A 599 -31.69 -13.15 -0.12
CA ASN A 599 -32.61 -14.25 0.17
C ASN A 599 -32.34 -14.90 1.55
N LEU A 600 -31.20 -14.63 2.19
CA LEU A 600 -30.77 -15.23 3.46
C LEU A 600 -30.65 -14.21 4.62
N LEU A 601 -30.64 -12.91 4.31
CA LEU A 601 -30.48 -11.81 5.27
C LEU A 601 -31.47 -11.77 6.46
N PRO A 602 -32.74 -12.23 6.38
CA PRO A 602 -33.60 -12.29 7.55
C PRO A 602 -33.11 -13.26 8.65
N PHE A 603 -32.10 -14.09 8.39
CA PHE A 603 -31.73 -15.20 9.26
C PHE A 603 -30.31 -15.16 9.83
N SER A 604 -29.42 -14.28 9.36
CA SER A 604 -28.11 -14.09 10.01
C SER A 604 -28.20 -13.42 11.38
N PHE A 605 -29.32 -12.74 11.68
CA PHE A 605 -29.57 -12.10 12.98
C PHE A 605 -30.09 -13.06 14.07
N ARG A 606 -30.41 -14.32 13.73
CA ARG A 606 -30.94 -15.29 14.72
C ARG A 606 -29.86 -16.08 15.45
N SER A 607 -28.62 -16.12 14.96
CA SER A 607 -27.53 -16.89 15.60
C SER A 607 -26.78 -16.14 16.70
N GLU A 608 -26.89 -14.82 16.82
CA GLU A 608 -26.20 -14.05 17.87
C GLU A 608 -27.04 -13.81 19.13
N PHE A 609 -28.36 -14.08 19.11
CA PHE A 609 -29.23 -13.91 20.27
C PHE A 609 -29.52 -15.19 21.07
N HIS A 610 -28.95 -16.35 20.69
CA HIS A 610 -29.06 -17.60 21.47
C HIS A 610 -27.87 -17.88 22.39
N SER A 611 -26.92 -16.97 22.50
CA SER A 611 -25.82 -17.00 23.48
C SER A 611 -26.01 -16.04 24.66
N CYS A 612 -27.21 -15.47 24.82
CA CYS A 612 -27.65 -14.74 26.00
C CYS A 612 -28.97 -15.33 26.54
N GLU A 613 -28.91 -16.59 26.97
CA GLU A 613 -29.69 -17.12 28.11
C GLU A 613 -28.74 -17.82 29.07
#